data_AF-A0AAN9TXX0-F1
#
_entry.id   AF-A0AAN9TXX0-F1
#
_cell.length_a   1.000
_cell.length_b   1.000
_cell.length_c   1.000
_cell.angle_alpha   90.00
_cell.angle_beta   90.00
_cell.angle_gamma   90.00
#
_symmetry.space_group_name_H-M   'P 1'
#
loop_
_entity.id
_entity.type
_entity.pdbx_description
1 polymer ?
#
loop_
_entity_poly.entity_id
_entity_poly.type
_entity_poly.pdbx_seq_one_letter_code
_entity_poly.pdbx_strand_id
1 'polypeptide(L)'
;MADEDASGSSIVSYLMTQGFPAEKTLMGIPLFGRSFLGVAGPGQRSKGSASGSNGDGTFDYNELPRKGIKEQVDKRACAAFCMGGDGGFVSYDNPETVKQKAAFCRQKGLGDQQTRKTERGASLRLGFGPYTVHDSDGAKA
;
A
#
# COMPACT_ATOMS: atom_id res chain seq x y z
N MET A 1 13.16 20.21 -1.38
CA MET A 1 13.17 19.30 -2.54
C MET A 1 12.57 18.00 -2.04
N ALA A 2 11.53 17.49 -2.69
CA ALA A 2 11.08 16.13 -2.39
C ALA A 2 12.24 15.18 -2.73
N ASP A 3 12.51 14.23 -1.84
CA ASP A 3 13.46 13.16 -2.10
C ASP A 3 12.86 12.29 -3.21
N GLU A 4 13.37 12.43 -4.43
CA GLU A 4 12.88 11.72 -5.63
C GLU A 4 12.97 10.19 -5.50
N ASP A 5 13.66 9.69 -4.46
CA ASP A 5 13.87 8.27 -4.18
C ASP A 5 13.03 7.72 -2.99
N ALA A 6 12.25 8.56 -2.30
CA ALA A 6 11.46 8.13 -1.14
C ALA A 6 10.24 7.28 -1.57
N SER A 7 10.31 5.96 -1.36
CA SER A 7 9.26 5.01 -1.73
C SER A 7 9.20 3.83 -0.75
N GLY A 8 8.08 3.09 -0.77
CA GLY A 8 7.97 1.84 0.00
C GLY A 8 9.03 0.81 -0.41
N SER A 9 9.37 0.74 -1.70
CA SER A 9 10.42 -0.17 -2.19
C SER A 9 11.82 0.23 -1.76
N SER A 10 12.13 1.54 -1.69
CA SER A 10 13.47 2.01 -1.29
C SER A 10 13.69 1.77 0.20
N ILE A 11 12.70 2.02 1.06
CA ILE A 11 12.83 1.72 2.49
C ILE A 11 12.95 0.22 2.78
N VAL A 12 12.18 -0.63 2.08
CA VAL A 12 12.34 -2.09 2.18
C VAL A 12 13.74 -2.52 1.78
N SER A 13 14.24 -1.99 0.66
CA SER A 13 15.60 -2.29 0.19
C SER A 13 16.65 -1.86 1.22
N TYR A 14 16.51 -0.65 1.78
CA TYR A 14 17.38 -0.14 2.83
C TYR A 14 17.38 -1.04 4.08
N LEU A 15 16.21 -1.43 4.58
CA LEU A 15 16.12 -2.33 5.74
C LEU A 15 16.86 -3.65 5.50
N MET A 16 16.68 -4.23 4.31
CA MET A 16 17.37 -5.47 3.94
C MET A 16 18.88 -5.28 3.83
N THR A 17 19.39 -4.15 3.31
CA THR A 17 20.84 -3.88 3.28
C THR A 17 21.43 -3.64 4.66
N GLN A 18 20.63 -3.14 5.62
CA GLN A 18 21.02 -3.05 7.03
C GLN A 18 20.91 -4.39 7.79
N GLY A 19 20.52 -5.48 7.11
CA GLY A 19 20.43 -6.81 7.69
C GLY A 19 19.13 -7.10 8.45
N PHE A 20 18.08 -6.26 8.31
CA PHE A 20 16.77 -6.59 8.84
C PHE A 20 16.16 -7.79 8.08
N PRO A 21 15.68 -8.82 8.79
CA PRO A 21 15.06 -9.97 8.13
C PRO A 21 13.78 -9.58 7.38
N ALA A 22 13.69 -9.99 6.11
CA ALA A 22 12.55 -9.69 5.25
C ALA A 22 11.26 -10.28 5.83
N GLU A 23 11.31 -11.50 6.36
CA GLU A 23 10.19 -12.21 6.98
C GLU A 23 9.62 -11.50 8.23
N LYS A 24 10.39 -10.56 8.81
CA LYS A 24 9.95 -9.73 9.95
C LYS A 24 9.57 -8.31 9.55
N THR A 25 9.68 -7.97 8.27
CA THR A 25 9.36 -6.66 7.74
C THR A 25 7.94 -6.67 7.16
N LEU A 26 7.09 -5.77 7.63
CA LEU A 26 5.71 -5.63 7.17
C LEU A 26 5.55 -4.36 6.34
N MET A 27 4.87 -4.47 5.19
CA MET A 27 4.49 -3.32 4.38
C MET A 27 3.06 -2.89 4.70
N GLY A 28 2.91 -1.71 5.28
CA GLY A 28 1.60 -1.12 5.55
C GLY A 28 0.92 -0.63 4.26
N ILE A 29 -0.41 -0.72 4.24
CA ILE A 29 -1.27 -0.16 3.19
C ILE A 29 -2.26 0.80 3.88
N PRO A 30 -2.25 2.10 3.54
CA PRO A 30 -3.21 3.04 4.10
C PRO A 30 -4.62 2.75 3.59
N LEU A 31 -5.60 2.76 4.51
CA LEU A 31 -7.03 2.63 4.18
C LEU A 31 -7.72 4.00 4.09
N PHE A 32 -6.99 5.00 3.62
CA PHE A 32 -7.45 6.37 3.43
C PHE A 32 -6.71 7.01 2.26
N GLY A 33 -7.28 8.07 1.71
CA GLY A 33 -6.62 8.94 0.73
C GLY A 33 -6.24 10.28 1.32
N ARG A 34 -5.15 10.86 0.81
CA ARG A 34 -4.67 12.18 1.24
C ARG A 34 -4.92 13.23 0.18
N SER A 35 -5.54 14.33 0.59
CA SER A 35 -5.94 15.45 -0.26
C SER A 35 -4.85 16.51 -0.41
N PHE A 36 -4.76 17.05 -1.63
CA PHE A 36 -3.93 18.18 -2.00
C PHE A 36 -4.75 19.15 -2.85
N LEU A 37 -4.93 20.37 -2.37
CA LEU A 37 -5.70 21.41 -3.06
C LEU A 37 -4.82 22.27 -3.96
N GLY A 38 -5.38 22.67 -5.09
CA GLY A 38 -4.71 23.57 -6.04
C GLY A 38 -3.59 22.92 -6.86
N VAL A 39 -3.55 21.58 -6.91
CA VAL A 39 -2.60 20.81 -7.72
C VAL A 39 -3.34 19.86 -8.66
N ALA A 40 -2.75 19.61 -9.83
CA ALA A 40 -3.24 18.65 -10.81
C ALA A 40 -2.49 17.31 -10.77
N GLY A 41 -1.53 17.17 -9.86
CA GLY A 41 -0.75 15.95 -9.75
C GLY A 41 0.44 16.05 -8.80
N PRO A 42 1.20 14.95 -8.65
CA PRO A 42 2.39 14.88 -7.81
C PRO A 42 3.46 15.92 -8.19
N GLY A 43 4.30 16.29 -7.22
CA GLY A 43 5.43 17.21 -7.41
C GLY A 43 5.05 18.70 -7.46
N GLN A 44 3.76 19.04 -7.51
CA GLN A 44 3.30 20.43 -7.50
C GLN A 44 3.14 20.99 -6.07
N ARG A 45 3.31 22.31 -5.91
CA ARG A 45 3.12 22.98 -4.63
C ARG A 45 1.63 23.09 -4.29
N SER A 46 1.22 22.36 -3.26
CA SER A 46 -0.15 22.41 -2.74
C SER A 46 -0.48 23.74 -2.05
N LYS A 47 -1.75 24.16 -2.14
CA LYS A 47 -2.35 25.27 -1.38
C LYS A 47 -2.96 24.83 -0.04
N GLY A 48 -2.87 23.54 0.29
CA GLY A 48 -3.42 22.96 1.52
C GLY A 48 -4.03 21.59 1.26
N SER A 49 -4.83 21.11 2.20
CA SER A 49 -5.65 19.91 2.05
C SER A 49 -7.12 20.25 2.19
N ALA A 50 -8.00 19.40 1.68
CA ALA A 50 -9.42 19.44 2.04
C ALA A 50 -9.59 19.31 3.58
N SER A 51 -10.79 19.58 4.10
CA SER A 51 -11.10 19.21 5.49
C SER A 51 -10.99 17.69 5.67
N GLY A 52 -11.43 16.91 4.68
CA GLY A 52 -11.48 15.46 4.79
C GLY A 52 -12.61 14.98 5.71
N SER A 53 -12.71 13.66 5.89
CA SER A 53 -13.69 13.02 6.79
C SER A 53 -13.40 13.35 8.26
N ASN A 54 -12.12 13.51 8.61
CA ASN A 54 -11.64 13.68 9.98
C ASN A 54 -11.07 15.08 10.29
N GLY A 55 -11.19 16.05 9.36
CA GLY A 55 -10.65 17.40 9.56
C GLY A 55 -9.15 17.55 9.32
N ASP A 56 -8.45 16.47 8.95
CA ASP A 56 -6.98 16.39 8.82
C ASP A 56 -6.49 16.30 7.36
N GLY A 57 -7.39 16.48 6.39
CA GLY A 57 -7.05 16.34 4.97
C GLY A 57 -6.99 14.91 4.46
N THR A 58 -7.56 13.95 5.20
CA THR A 58 -7.75 12.58 4.73
C THR A 58 -9.21 12.26 4.46
N PHE A 59 -9.44 11.36 3.51
CA PHE A 59 -10.74 10.76 3.27
C PHE A 59 -10.65 9.26 3.53
N ASP A 60 -11.63 8.69 4.22
CA ASP A 60 -11.70 7.24 4.40
C ASP A 60 -11.82 6.55 3.03
N TYR A 61 -11.20 5.38 2.88
CA TYR A 61 -11.18 4.66 1.59
C TYR A 61 -12.58 4.34 1.06
N ASN A 62 -13.56 4.08 1.93
CA ASN A 62 -14.95 3.82 1.53
C ASN A 62 -15.68 5.06 0.97
N GLU A 63 -15.11 6.25 1.10
CA GLU A 63 -15.60 7.50 0.49
C GLU A 63 -14.94 7.80 -0.86
N LEU A 64 -14.01 6.94 -1.30
CA LEU A 64 -13.20 7.13 -2.50
C LEU A 64 -13.53 6.12 -3.61
N PRO A 65 -13.50 6.56 -4.88
CA PRO A 65 -13.44 7.95 -5.32
C PRO A 65 -14.72 8.70 -4.91
N ARG A 66 -14.62 10.02 -4.75
CA ARG A 66 -15.79 10.86 -4.45
C ARG A 66 -16.85 10.68 -5.54
N LYS A 67 -18.13 10.80 -5.18
CA LYS A 67 -19.26 10.59 -6.09
C LYS A 67 -19.09 11.40 -7.39
N GLY A 68 -19.15 10.70 -8.53
CA GLY A 68 -19.03 11.31 -9.87
C GLY A 68 -17.59 11.58 -10.32
N ILE A 69 -16.59 11.27 -9.50
CA ILE A 69 -15.18 11.39 -9.85
C ILE A 69 -14.66 10.03 -10.31
N LYS A 70 -13.83 10.04 -11.37
CA LYS A 70 -13.14 8.84 -11.85
C LYS A 70 -11.80 8.67 -11.14
N GLU A 71 -11.53 7.44 -10.75
CA GLU A 71 -10.22 6.99 -10.31
C GLU A 71 -9.27 6.79 -11.49
N GLN A 72 -7.98 6.99 -11.25
CA GLN A 72 -6.87 6.71 -12.14
C GLN A 72 -5.76 5.98 -11.36
N VAL A 73 -4.95 5.19 -12.06
CA VAL A 73 -3.82 4.46 -11.45
C VAL A 73 -2.52 4.91 -12.09
N ASP A 74 -1.58 5.36 -11.26
CA ASP A 74 -0.18 5.50 -11.65
C ASP A 74 0.55 4.18 -11.35
N LYS A 75 0.79 3.40 -12.41
CA LYS A 75 1.46 2.10 -12.31
C LYS A 75 2.95 2.20 -11.97
N ARG A 76 3.58 3.37 -12.21
CA ARG A 76 4.99 3.57 -11.85
C ARG A 76 5.12 3.87 -10.36
N ALA A 77 4.21 4.69 -9.83
CA ALA A 77 4.16 4.98 -8.40
C ALA A 77 3.47 3.88 -7.57
N CYS A 78 2.79 2.93 -8.22
CA CYS A 78 1.93 1.92 -7.58
C CYS A 78 0.90 2.58 -6.65
N ALA A 79 0.23 3.63 -7.13
CA ALA A 79 -0.75 4.42 -6.38
C ALA A 79 -1.98 4.74 -7.25
N ALA A 80 -3.13 4.84 -6.61
CA ALA A 80 -4.37 5.30 -7.22
C ALA A 80 -4.58 6.77 -6.84
N PHE A 81 -5.31 7.50 -7.69
CA PHE A 81 -5.71 8.86 -7.38
C PHE A 81 -7.02 9.22 -8.06
N CYS A 82 -7.69 10.24 -7.52
CA CYS A 82 -8.83 10.87 -8.16
C CYS A 82 -8.71 12.39 -8.06
N MET A 83 -9.30 13.10 -9.02
CA MET A 83 -9.25 14.57 -9.07
C MET A 83 -10.63 15.18 -9.20
N GLY A 84 -10.95 16.12 -8.32
CA GLY A 84 -12.17 16.92 -8.37
C GLY A 84 -12.94 16.92 -7.04
N GLY A 85 -14.16 17.44 -7.08
CA GLY A 85 -15.00 17.61 -5.90
C GLY A 85 -14.36 18.51 -4.84
N ASP A 86 -14.66 18.21 -3.58
CA ASP A 86 -14.10 18.87 -2.39
C ASP A 86 -12.68 18.42 -2.05
N GLY A 87 -12.22 17.31 -2.65
CA GLY A 87 -10.93 16.70 -2.34
C GLY A 87 -9.74 17.22 -3.14
N GLY A 88 -9.94 17.94 -4.25
CA GLY A 88 -8.84 18.32 -5.14
C GLY A 88 -8.16 17.08 -5.72
N PHE A 89 -6.83 16.99 -5.65
CA PHE A 89 -6.08 15.77 -5.95
C PHE A 89 -6.01 14.89 -4.70
N VAL A 90 -6.53 13.67 -4.75
CA VAL A 90 -6.50 12.71 -3.65
C VAL A 90 -5.71 11.48 -4.08
N SER A 91 -4.62 11.16 -3.37
CA SER A 91 -3.80 9.95 -3.60
C SER A 91 -4.10 8.89 -2.54
N TYR A 92 -4.24 7.63 -2.96
CA TYR A 92 -4.64 6.50 -2.12
C TYR A 92 -4.25 5.15 -2.75
N ASP A 93 -4.63 4.06 -2.08
CA ASP A 93 -4.55 2.70 -2.62
C ASP A 93 -5.92 2.17 -3.01
N ASN A 94 -5.99 1.48 -4.15
CA ASN A 94 -7.17 0.78 -4.63
C ASN A 94 -6.89 -0.73 -4.74
N PRO A 95 -7.87 -1.58 -5.10
CA PRO A 95 -7.66 -3.02 -5.17
C PRO A 95 -6.55 -3.43 -6.15
N GLU A 96 -6.32 -2.65 -7.22
CA GLU A 96 -5.24 -2.91 -8.18
C GLU A 96 -3.86 -2.61 -7.57
N THR A 97 -3.68 -1.47 -6.91
CA THR A 97 -2.39 -1.11 -6.29
C THR A 97 -2.09 -1.97 -5.06
N VAL A 98 -3.11 -2.36 -4.29
CA VAL A 98 -2.99 -3.35 -3.21
C VAL A 98 -2.48 -4.68 -3.74
N LYS A 99 -3.01 -5.17 -4.87
CA LYS A 99 -2.51 -6.40 -5.52
C LYS A 99 -1.04 -6.26 -5.95
N GLN A 100 -0.65 -5.11 -6.51
CA GLN A 100 0.74 -4.85 -6.87
C GLN A 100 1.67 -4.86 -5.65
N LYS A 101 1.27 -4.20 -4.55
CA LYS A 101 2.03 -4.18 -3.29
C LYS A 101 2.11 -5.56 -2.64
N ALA A 102 1.03 -6.34 -2.68
CA ALA A 102 1.04 -7.73 -2.21
C ALA A 102 1.99 -8.61 -3.04
N ALA A 103 2.00 -8.44 -4.37
CA ALA A 103 2.95 -9.14 -5.24
C ALA A 103 4.40 -8.77 -4.93
N PHE A 104 4.68 -7.48 -4.67
CA PHE A 104 5.98 -7.02 -4.21
C PHE A 104 6.39 -7.66 -2.89
N CYS A 105 5.49 -7.71 -1.89
CA CYS A 105 5.77 -8.35 -0.60
C CYS A 105 6.14 -9.83 -0.78
N ARG A 106 5.39 -10.58 -1.58
CA ARG A 106 5.70 -11.98 -1.89
C ARG A 106 7.04 -12.14 -2.59
N GLN A 107 7.33 -11.30 -3.58
CA GLN A 107 8.60 -11.34 -4.32
C GLN A 107 9.81 -11.06 -3.40
N LYS A 108 9.64 -10.21 -2.38
CA LYS A 108 10.68 -9.83 -1.44
C LYS A 108 10.69 -10.67 -0.15
N GLY A 109 9.77 -11.62 0.01
CA GLY A 109 9.65 -12.44 1.22
C GLY A 109 9.24 -11.63 2.46
N LEU A 110 8.50 -10.53 2.28
CA LEU A 110 8.08 -9.66 3.39
C LEU A 110 6.96 -10.31 4.20
N GLY A 111 7.14 -10.38 5.52
CA GLY A 111 6.13 -10.93 6.44
C GLY A 111 5.86 -12.43 6.28
N ASP A 112 6.59 -13.12 5.39
CA ASP A 112 6.45 -14.56 5.17
C ASP A 112 7.42 -15.33 6.06
N GLN A 113 6.91 -16.01 7.08
CA GLN A 113 7.72 -16.94 7.85
C GLN A 113 8.00 -18.20 7.04
N GLN A 114 9.01 -18.12 6.18
CA GLN A 114 9.44 -19.28 5.41
C GLN A 114 9.89 -20.39 6.37
N THR A 115 9.09 -21.45 6.48
CA THR A 115 9.49 -22.68 7.17
C THR A 115 10.73 -23.22 6.44
N ARG A 116 11.90 -23.18 7.08
CA ARG A 116 13.06 -23.91 6.58
C ARG A 116 12.71 -25.40 6.59
N LYS A 117 12.51 -26.01 5.40
CA LYS A 117 12.54 -27.47 5.30
C LYS A 117 13.97 -27.90 5.59
N THR A 118 14.19 -28.49 6.76
CA THR A 118 15.43 -29.21 7.03
C THR A 118 15.33 -30.59 6.38
N GLU A 119 16.42 -31.12 5.84
CA GLU A 119 16.49 -32.43 5.17
C GLU A 119 16.14 -33.61 6.09
N ARG A 120 15.84 -33.35 7.37
CA ARG A 120 15.41 -34.35 8.35
C ARG A 120 13.95 -34.16 8.75
N GLY A 121 13.02 -34.20 7.81
CA GLY A 121 11.59 -34.53 8.03
C GLY A 121 10.80 -33.78 9.11
N ALA A 122 11.37 -32.78 9.79
CA ALA A 122 10.80 -32.09 10.93
C ALA A 122 10.75 -30.59 10.62
N SER A 123 9.53 -30.10 10.45
CA SER A 123 9.23 -28.68 10.31
C SER A 123 9.01 -28.10 11.70
N LEU A 124 9.97 -27.33 12.23
CA LEU A 124 9.75 -26.55 13.44
C LEU A 124 9.02 -25.25 13.06
N ARG A 125 7.75 -25.11 13.48
CA ARG A 125 7.00 -23.85 13.39
C ARG A 125 7.30 -23.02 14.64
N LEU A 126 8.04 -21.93 14.50
CA LEU A 126 8.10 -20.90 15.55
C LEU A 126 6.92 -19.95 15.33
N GLY A 127 5.73 -20.36 15.79
CA GLY A 127 4.51 -19.62 15.55
C GLY A 127 4.45 -18.29 16.29
N PHE A 128 4.16 -17.21 15.56
CA PHE A 128 3.52 -16.01 16.09
C PHE A 128 2.38 -15.58 15.17
N GLY A 129 1.13 -15.83 15.60
CA GLY A 129 -0.05 -15.02 15.25
C GLY A 129 -0.80 -15.32 13.94
N PRO A 130 -2.15 -15.37 13.94
CA PRO A 130 -2.98 -15.70 12.78
C PRO A 130 -3.38 -14.46 11.97
N TYR A 131 -2.67 -14.17 10.88
CA TYR A 131 -3.19 -13.28 9.84
C TYR A 131 -2.96 -13.94 8.48
N THR A 132 -3.76 -14.95 8.19
CA THR A 132 -3.84 -15.56 6.86
C THR A 132 -5.25 -15.27 6.33
N VAL A 133 -5.36 -14.36 5.36
CA VAL A 133 -6.60 -14.16 4.61
C VAL A 133 -6.69 -15.29 3.59
N HIS A 134 -7.69 -16.15 3.73
CA HIS A 134 -8.01 -17.18 2.74
C HIS A 134 -8.85 -16.57 1.63
N ASP A 135 -8.34 -16.58 0.40
CA ASP A 135 -9.15 -16.33 -0.79
C ASP A 135 -9.93 -17.62 -1.09
N SER A 136 -11.26 -17.55 -1.01
CA SER A 136 -12.13 -18.66 -1.37
C SER A 136 -12.49 -18.56 -2.84
N ASP A 137 -11.60 -19.03 -3.72
CA ASP A 137 -11.97 -19.29 -5.10
C ASP A 137 -12.95 -20.48 -5.14
N GLY A 138 -14.20 -20.15 -5.47
CA GLY A 138 -15.26 -21.10 -5.66
C GLY A 138 -15.04 -21.94 -6.92
N ALA A 139 -14.58 -23.18 -6.72
CA ALA A 139 -14.80 -24.25 -7.68
C ALA A 139 -16.24 -24.78 -7.49
N LYS A 140 -17.10 -24.55 -8.48
CA LYS A 140 -18.36 -25.30 -8.62
C LYS A 140 -18.20 -26.31 -9.76
N ALA A 141 -18.69 -27.51 -9.46
CA ALA A 141 -18.77 -28.75 -10.24
C ALA A 141 -18.72 -28.66 -11.77
#